data_AF-A0A2Z6MR26-F1
#
_entry.id   AF-A0A2Z6MR26-F1
#
_cell.length_a   1.000
_cell.length_b   1.000
_cell.length_c   1.000
_cell.angle_alpha   90.00
_cell.angle_beta   90.00
_cell.angle_gamma   90.00
#
_symmetry.space_group_name_H-M   'P 1'
#
loop_
_entity.id
_entity.type
_entity.pdbx_description
1 polymer ?
#
loop_
_entity_poly.entity_id
_entity_poly.type
_entity_poly.pdbx_seq_one_letter_code
_entity_poly.pdbx_strand_id
1 'polypeptide(L)'
;MRKKKGARSKPTASSVTAAEEEDQSLQLEFPQNNENDADEGDEQGFFACYLLASLNPRFKGHTYIGFTVNPRRRIRQHNGEIGSGAWRTKKKRPWEMVLCIYGFPTNVAALQFEWAWQHPVESLAVRKAAVGFKSLSGVANKIKLAYTMLTLPSWQKY
;
A
#
# COMPACT_ATOMS: atom_id res chain seq x y z
N MET A 1 -60.07 4.00 29.23
CA MET A 1 -60.07 4.45 30.64
C MET A 1 -59.44 3.38 31.54
N ARG A 2 -58.21 3.60 32.01
CA ARG A 2 -57.62 2.86 33.15
C ARG A 2 -56.84 3.88 33.99
N LYS A 3 -57.39 4.21 35.17
CA LYS A 3 -56.80 5.08 36.19
C LYS A 3 -55.85 4.26 37.06
N LYS A 4 -54.69 4.82 37.40
CA LYS A 4 -54.07 4.93 38.74
C LYS A 4 -52.54 5.10 38.61
N LYS A 5 -52.03 6.28 38.97
CA LYS A 5 -50.66 6.47 39.46
C LYS A 5 -50.76 7.25 40.77
N GLY A 6 -50.39 6.58 41.86
CA GLY A 6 -50.24 7.15 43.20
C GLY A 6 -48.83 7.71 43.39
N ALA A 7 -48.72 8.77 44.18
CA ALA A 7 -47.54 9.58 44.43
C ALA A 7 -46.81 9.19 45.73
N ARG A 8 -45.51 9.50 45.81
CA ARG A 8 -44.66 9.87 46.98
C ARG A 8 -43.21 9.46 46.68
N SER A 9 -42.13 10.10 47.13
CA SER A 9 -41.83 11.40 47.76
C SER A 9 -40.30 11.46 47.85
N LYS A 10 -39.71 12.66 47.72
CA LYS A 10 -38.27 12.92 47.96
C LYS A 10 -37.92 12.72 49.45
N PRO A 11 -36.63 12.51 49.76
CA PRO A 11 -36.02 13.27 50.84
C PRO A 11 -34.67 13.91 50.45
N THR A 12 -34.39 15.03 51.11
CA THR A 12 -33.15 15.80 51.11
C THR A 12 -32.46 15.65 52.47
N ALA A 13 -31.13 15.50 52.51
CA ALA A 13 -30.28 15.94 53.62
C ALA A 13 -28.80 15.96 53.19
N SER A 14 -28.08 17.02 53.60
CA SER A 14 -26.64 17.25 53.41
C SER A 14 -25.78 16.68 54.54
N SER A 15 -24.50 16.43 54.21
CA SER A 15 -23.28 16.90 54.89
C SER A 15 -22.27 15.85 55.42
N VAL A 16 -20.99 16.22 55.19
CA VAL A 16 -19.70 15.91 55.86
C VAL A 16 -19.15 14.47 55.88
N THR A 17 -18.17 14.16 55.01
CA THR A 17 -16.68 14.14 55.21
C THR A 17 -16.13 12.90 55.94
N ALA A 18 -15.38 12.07 55.21
CA ALA A 18 -14.22 11.28 55.68
C ALA A 18 -13.56 10.73 54.39
N ALA A 19 -12.38 11.22 54.06
CA ALA A 19 -11.09 10.58 54.35
C ALA A 19 -10.69 9.59 53.23
N GLU A 20 -9.52 9.89 52.69
CA GLU A 20 -8.78 9.25 51.61
C GLU A 20 -8.65 7.73 51.78
N GLU A 21 -8.89 6.98 50.71
CA GLU A 21 -8.14 5.75 50.43
C GLU A 21 -7.72 5.78 48.96
N GLU A 22 -6.41 5.84 48.78
CA GLU A 22 -5.70 5.75 47.52
C GLU A 22 -5.88 4.33 46.95
N ASP A 23 -6.64 4.20 45.87
CA ASP A 23 -6.56 3.00 45.02
C ASP A 23 -5.66 3.34 43.84
N GLN A 24 -4.39 2.93 43.96
CA GLN A 24 -3.39 2.98 42.91
C GLN A 24 -3.78 1.99 41.80
N SER A 25 -4.72 2.40 40.96
CA SER A 25 -4.92 1.76 39.67
C SER A 25 -3.66 2.00 38.83
N LEU A 26 -2.85 0.95 38.68
CA LEU A 26 -1.76 0.88 37.70
C LEU A 26 -2.32 1.20 36.31
N GLN A 27 -2.24 2.47 35.89
CA GLN A 27 -2.30 2.86 34.49
C GLN A 27 -1.11 2.18 33.80
N LEU A 28 -1.34 1.02 33.18
CA LEU A 28 -0.53 0.61 32.05
C LEU A 28 -0.79 1.65 30.95
N GLU A 29 0.12 2.61 30.83
CA GLU A 29 0.13 3.54 29.71
C GLU A 29 0.28 2.71 28.43
N PHE A 30 -0.85 2.45 27.76
CA PHE A 30 -0.83 2.03 26.37
C PHE A 30 -0.11 3.15 25.61
N PRO A 31 1.00 2.88 24.92
CA PRO A 31 1.62 3.91 24.12
C PRO A 31 0.56 4.36 23.11
N GLN A 32 0.19 5.64 23.20
CA GLN A 32 -0.57 6.27 22.15
C GLN A 32 0.26 6.08 20.88
N ASN A 33 -0.20 5.21 19.99
CA ASN A 33 0.32 5.12 18.63
C ASN A 33 0.05 6.48 18.00
N ASN A 34 0.98 7.40 18.21
CA ASN A 34 1.08 8.62 17.46
C ASN A 34 1.44 8.13 16.05
N GLU A 35 0.47 8.10 15.13
CA GLU A 35 0.67 7.79 13.70
C GLU A 35 1.49 8.90 12.99
N ASN A 36 2.47 9.46 13.69
CA ASN A 36 3.41 10.45 13.22
C ASN A 36 4.82 9.94 13.53
N ASP A 37 5.12 8.71 13.11
CA ASP A 37 6.48 8.37 12.71
C ASP A 37 6.74 9.09 11.38
N ALA A 38 6.86 10.42 11.46
CA ALA A 38 7.53 11.20 10.44
C ALA A 38 9.00 10.83 10.56
N ASP A 39 9.35 9.78 9.83
CA ASP A 39 10.71 9.35 9.54
C ASP A 39 11.52 10.58 9.09
N GLU A 40 12.32 11.14 10.00
CA GLU A 40 13.37 12.10 9.69
C GLU A 40 14.50 11.34 8.97
N GLY A 41 14.26 11.04 7.70
CA GLY A 41 15.16 10.32 6.81
C GLY A 41 14.77 10.59 5.36
N ASP A 42 15.53 11.48 4.72
CA ASP A 42 15.48 11.88 3.31
C ASP A 42 14.23 12.67 2.86
N GLU A 43 14.43 13.94 2.45
CA GLU A 43 13.49 14.76 1.66
C GLU A 43 13.09 14.14 0.31
N GLN A 44 13.52 12.90 0.03
CA GLN A 44 13.23 12.16 -1.20
C GLN A 44 12.03 11.24 -0.96
N GLY A 45 10.86 11.66 -1.46
CA GLY A 45 9.64 10.86 -1.36
C GLY A 45 9.80 9.44 -1.89
N PHE A 46 9.05 8.49 -1.32
CA PHE A 46 9.07 7.09 -1.78
C PHE A 46 8.47 6.97 -3.20
N PHE A 47 9.30 6.56 -4.17
CA PHE A 47 8.88 6.30 -5.54
C PHE A 47 9.18 4.85 -5.90
N ALA A 48 8.18 4.11 -6.38
CA ALA A 48 8.35 2.71 -6.73
C ALA A 48 7.58 2.28 -7.97
N CYS A 49 8.18 1.35 -8.72
CA CYS A 49 7.56 0.58 -9.77
C CYS A 49 7.29 -0.85 -9.26
N TYR A 50 6.16 -1.43 -9.61
CA TYR A 50 5.79 -2.77 -9.14
C TYR A 50 5.26 -3.66 -10.26
N LEU A 51 5.34 -4.97 -10.03
CA LEU A 51 4.69 -6.01 -10.81
C LEU A 51 3.63 -6.69 -9.97
N LEU A 52 2.41 -6.75 -10.49
CA LEU A 52 1.34 -7.58 -9.96
C LEU A 52 1.23 -8.86 -10.75
N ALA A 53 0.87 -9.94 -10.06
CA ALA A 53 0.43 -11.20 -10.65
C ALA A 53 -0.98 -11.52 -10.17
N SER A 54 -1.83 -12.04 -11.06
CA SER A 54 -3.15 -12.53 -10.67
C SER A 54 -3.00 -13.89 -9.97
N LEU A 55 -3.57 -14.01 -8.77
CA LEU A 55 -3.68 -15.28 -8.05
C LEU A 55 -4.89 -16.12 -8.51
N ASN A 56 -5.75 -15.56 -9.36
CA ASN A 56 -6.94 -16.24 -9.82
C ASN A 56 -6.56 -17.41 -10.77
N PRO A 57 -6.96 -18.67 -10.48
CA PRO A 57 -6.60 -19.83 -11.30
C PRO A 57 -7.04 -19.74 -12.78
N ARG A 58 -8.10 -18.96 -13.08
CA ARG A 58 -8.58 -18.73 -14.46
C ARG A 58 -7.71 -17.72 -15.21
N PHE A 59 -6.91 -16.94 -14.51
CA PHE A 59 -6.12 -15.83 -15.05
C PHE A 59 -4.61 -16.00 -14.79
N LYS A 60 -4.14 -17.25 -14.72
CA LYS A 60 -2.73 -17.57 -14.51
C LYS A 60 -1.82 -16.84 -15.52
N GLY A 61 -0.72 -16.30 -15.02
CA GLY A 61 0.27 -15.57 -15.83
C GLY A 61 -0.14 -14.15 -16.22
N HIS A 62 -1.36 -13.70 -15.90
CA HIS A 62 -1.71 -12.30 -16.08
C HIS A 62 -0.96 -11.41 -15.09
N THR A 63 -0.42 -10.33 -15.63
CA THR A 63 0.41 -9.39 -14.90
C THR A 63 -0.07 -7.96 -15.12
N TYR A 64 0.33 -7.08 -14.22
CA TYR A 64 0.13 -5.64 -14.35
C TYR A 64 1.36 -4.93 -13.79
N ILE A 65 1.95 -4.03 -14.57
CA ILE A 65 3.06 -3.18 -14.12
C ILE A 65 2.49 -1.81 -13.80
N GLY A 66 2.97 -1.15 -12.75
CA GLY A 66 2.57 0.23 -12.47
C GLY A 66 3.51 0.94 -11.51
N PHE A 67 3.18 2.19 -11.22
CA PHE A 67 3.91 3.09 -10.32
C PHE A 67 3.09 3.44 -9.06
N THR A 68 3.76 3.61 -7.92
CA THR A 68 3.14 4.04 -6.65
C THR A 68 4.12 4.77 -5.73
N VAL A 69 3.57 5.62 -4.88
CA VAL A 69 4.26 6.20 -3.71
C VAL A 69 3.86 5.53 -2.40
N ASN A 70 2.89 4.61 -2.44
CA ASN A 70 2.43 3.85 -1.29
C ASN A 70 1.98 2.45 -1.74
N PRO A 71 2.84 1.42 -1.66
CA PRO A 71 2.54 0.07 -2.14
C PRO A 71 1.38 -0.60 -1.40
N ARG A 72 1.34 -0.45 -0.07
CA ARG A 72 0.29 -1.01 0.80
C ARG A 72 -1.09 -0.48 0.41
N ARG A 73 -1.21 0.82 0.20
CA ARG A 73 -2.46 1.42 -0.29
C ARG A 73 -2.77 0.93 -1.71
N ARG A 74 -1.80 0.93 -2.62
CA ARG A 74 -2.02 0.61 -4.04
C ARG A 74 -2.51 -0.82 -4.29
N ILE A 75 -1.99 -1.81 -3.57
CA ILE A 75 -2.46 -3.20 -3.74
C ILE A 75 -3.93 -3.36 -3.33
N ARG A 76 -4.36 -2.70 -2.26
CA ARG A 76 -5.76 -2.67 -1.81
C ARG A 76 -6.69 -2.01 -2.84
N GLN A 77 -6.22 -0.96 -3.52
CA GLN A 77 -6.95 -0.35 -4.64
C GLN A 77 -7.14 -1.32 -5.81
N HIS A 78 -6.08 -2.04 -6.20
CA HIS A 78 -6.16 -3.03 -7.28
C HIS A 78 -7.08 -4.20 -6.92
N ASN A 79 -7.07 -4.64 -5.66
CA ASN A 79 -7.98 -5.66 -5.15
C ASN A 79 -9.40 -5.15 -4.89
N GLY A 80 -9.62 -3.85 -4.95
CA GLY A 80 -10.95 -3.24 -4.81
C GLY A 80 -11.46 -3.16 -3.38
N GLU A 81 -10.58 -3.33 -2.39
CA GLU A 81 -10.89 -3.05 -0.98
C GLU A 81 -11.10 -1.55 -0.76
N ILE A 82 -10.42 -0.72 -1.55
CA ILE A 82 -10.56 0.74 -1.56
C ILE A 82 -10.66 1.26 -3.01
N GLY A 83 -11.17 2.48 -3.17
CA GLY A 83 -11.41 3.11 -4.46
C GLY A 83 -10.15 3.45 -5.29
N SER A 84 -10.38 3.82 -6.55
CA SER A 84 -9.35 4.31 -7.49
C SER A 84 -8.30 3.28 -7.93
N GLY A 85 -8.66 2.00 -7.99
CA GLY A 85 -7.86 0.97 -8.64
C GLY A 85 -7.91 1.07 -10.18
N ALA A 86 -6.83 0.69 -10.85
CA ALA A 86 -6.77 0.74 -12.31
C ALA A 86 -7.84 -0.16 -12.94
N TRP A 87 -8.55 0.36 -13.96
CA TRP A 87 -9.65 -0.37 -14.63
C TRP A 87 -9.25 -1.77 -15.12
N ARG A 88 -8.04 -1.91 -15.69
CA ARG A 88 -7.47 -3.18 -16.20
C ARG A 88 -7.35 -4.26 -15.11
N THR A 89 -7.29 -3.86 -13.85
CA THR A 89 -7.13 -4.77 -12.70
C THR A 89 -8.45 -5.21 -12.07
N LYS A 90 -9.60 -4.70 -12.51
CA LYS A 90 -10.91 -4.99 -11.88
C LYS A 90 -11.34 -6.46 -11.98
N LYS A 91 -11.09 -7.13 -13.11
CA LYS A 91 -11.64 -8.48 -13.41
C LYS A 91 -10.78 -9.66 -12.95
N LYS A 92 -9.48 -9.47 -12.71
CA LYS A 92 -8.52 -10.58 -12.49
C LYS A 92 -7.99 -10.61 -11.05
N ARG A 93 -8.82 -10.17 -10.12
CA ARG A 93 -8.54 -10.20 -8.68
C ARG A 93 -8.62 -11.64 -8.14
N PRO A 94 -7.99 -11.94 -7.00
CA PRO A 94 -7.06 -11.07 -6.29
C PRO A 94 -5.69 -10.97 -7.00
N TRP A 95 -5.04 -9.85 -6.79
CA TRP A 95 -3.68 -9.56 -7.22
C TRP A 95 -2.73 -9.65 -6.04
N GLU A 96 -1.53 -10.12 -6.33
CA GLU A 96 -0.37 -10.08 -5.44
C GLU A 96 0.70 -9.19 -6.05
N MET A 97 1.35 -8.38 -5.23
CA MET A 97 2.52 -7.60 -5.64
C MET A 97 3.78 -8.46 -5.50
N VAL A 98 4.22 -9.02 -6.62
CA VAL A 98 5.32 -10.01 -6.65
C VAL A 98 6.70 -9.38 -6.77
N LEU A 99 6.79 -8.12 -7.19
CA LEU A 99 8.04 -7.35 -7.25
C LEU A 99 7.74 -5.88 -7.00
N CYS A 100 8.59 -5.22 -6.21
CA CYS A 100 8.55 -3.79 -5.96
C CYS A 100 10.00 -3.26 -6.05
N ILE A 101 10.25 -2.36 -7.00
CA ILE A 101 11.53 -1.68 -7.22
C ILE A 101 11.33 -0.25 -6.76
N TYR A 102 12.14 0.19 -5.81
CA TYR A 102 12.04 1.51 -5.17
C TYR A 102 13.44 2.15 -5.09
N GLY A 103 13.51 3.39 -4.60
CA GLY A 103 14.76 4.17 -4.53
C GLY A 103 15.00 5.06 -5.76
N PHE A 104 13.96 5.29 -6.58
CA PHE A 104 14.09 6.26 -7.67
C PHE A 104 14.22 7.67 -7.10
N PRO A 105 15.11 8.53 -7.66
CA PRO A 105 15.34 9.88 -7.13
C PRO A 105 14.16 10.84 -7.38
N THR A 106 13.34 10.54 -8.39
CA THR A 106 12.18 11.37 -8.76
C THR A 106 11.04 10.49 -9.28
N ASN A 107 9.82 11.02 -9.21
CA ASN A 107 8.66 10.42 -9.87
C ASN A 107 8.86 10.25 -11.38
N VAL A 108 9.54 11.20 -12.05
CA VAL A 108 9.83 11.14 -13.49
C VAL A 108 10.73 9.94 -13.81
N ALA A 109 11.80 9.73 -13.03
CA ALA A 109 12.70 8.59 -13.22
C ALA A 109 11.95 7.25 -13.05
N ALA A 110 11.08 7.15 -12.03
CA ALA A 110 10.24 5.98 -11.82
C ALA A 110 9.24 5.76 -12.97
N LEU A 111 8.57 6.82 -13.45
CA LEU A 111 7.62 6.72 -14.57
C LEU A 111 8.32 6.34 -15.88
N GLN A 112 9.54 6.82 -16.13
CA GLN A 112 10.35 6.38 -17.27
C GLN A 112 10.71 4.90 -17.19
N PHE A 113 11.08 4.41 -16.00
CA PHE A 113 11.32 2.98 -15.77
C PHE A 113 10.03 2.16 -16.00
N GLU A 114 8.91 2.59 -15.41
CA GLU A 114 7.61 1.94 -15.54
C GLU A 114 7.19 1.79 -17.00
N TRP A 115 7.27 2.88 -17.76
CA TRP A 115 6.94 2.89 -19.17
C TRP A 115 7.86 1.95 -19.97
N ALA A 116 9.17 2.02 -19.74
CA ALA A 116 10.13 1.16 -20.41
C ALA A 116 9.93 -0.34 -20.09
N TRP A 117 9.43 -0.65 -18.89
CA TRP A 117 9.12 -2.02 -18.48
C TRP A 117 7.79 -2.52 -19.09
N GLN A 118 6.82 -1.63 -19.29
CA GLN A 118 5.58 -1.93 -20.01
C GLN A 118 5.81 -2.09 -21.52
N HIS A 119 6.71 -1.28 -22.09
CA HIS A 119 6.97 -1.14 -23.52
C HIS A 119 8.45 -1.42 -23.87
N PRO A 120 8.93 -2.65 -23.59
CA PRO A 120 10.35 -2.98 -23.75
C PRO A 120 10.84 -2.98 -25.20
N VAL A 121 9.96 -3.14 -26.19
CA VAL A 121 10.33 -3.16 -27.61
C VAL A 121 10.39 -1.73 -28.18
N GLU A 122 9.50 -0.86 -27.71
CA GLU A 122 9.44 0.55 -28.09
C GLU A 122 10.49 1.40 -27.38
N SER A 123 10.83 1.04 -26.13
CA SER A 123 11.80 1.78 -25.33
C SER A 123 13.21 1.69 -25.91
N LEU A 124 13.77 2.84 -26.30
CA LEU A 124 15.14 2.93 -26.82
C LEU A 124 16.18 2.39 -25.83
N ALA A 125 15.95 2.58 -24.53
CA ALA A 125 16.83 2.11 -23.47
C ALA A 125 16.80 0.58 -23.35
N VAL A 126 15.63 -0.04 -23.50
CA VAL A 126 15.42 -1.47 -23.17
C VAL A 126 15.40 -2.37 -24.41
N ARG A 127 15.07 -1.86 -25.60
CA ARG A 127 14.83 -2.66 -26.81
C ARG A 127 15.97 -3.62 -27.16
N LYS A 128 17.23 -3.20 -26.98
CA LYS A 128 18.39 -4.06 -27.23
C LYS A 128 18.42 -5.26 -26.27
N ALA A 129 18.11 -5.04 -25.01
CA ALA A 129 17.99 -6.11 -24.01
C ALA A 129 16.76 -7.00 -24.28
N ALA A 130 15.64 -6.41 -24.69
CA ALA A 130 14.38 -7.12 -24.94
C ALA A 130 14.49 -8.14 -26.08
N VAL A 131 15.29 -7.88 -27.12
CA VAL A 131 15.52 -8.79 -28.26
C VAL A 131 16.09 -10.15 -27.81
N GLY A 132 16.82 -10.20 -26.69
CA GLY A 132 17.38 -11.44 -26.16
C GLY A 132 16.34 -12.39 -25.53
N PHE A 133 15.09 -11.97 -25.36
CA PHE A 133 14.04 -12.76 -24.74
C PHE A 133 13.21 -13.51 -25.78
N LYS A 134 13.01 -14.82 -25.58
CA LYS A 134 12.07 -15.61 -26.40
C LYS A 134 10.61 -15.16 -26.23
N SER A 135 10.28 -14.63 -25.05
CA SER A 135 8.97 -14.06 -24.73
C SER A 135 9.11 -13.01 -23.63
N LEU A 136 8.32 -11.95 -23.72
CA LEU A 136 8.22 -10.86 -22.72
C LEU A 136 6.96 -10.99 -21.84
N SER A 137 6.19 -12.07 -22.04
CA SER A 137 4.98 -12.37 -21.27
C SER A 137 5.30 -13.25 -20.06
N GLY A 138 4.39 -13.21 -19.08
CA GLY A 138 4.50 -13.98 -17.84
C GLY A 138 5.35 -13.30 -16.76
N VAL A 139 5.15 -13.75 -15.52
CA VAL A 139 5.77 -13.16 -14.33
C VAL A 139 7.29 -13.29 -14.38
N ALA A 140 7.82 -14.49 -14.61
CA ALA A 140 9.26 -14.76 -14.60
C ALA A 140 10.04 -13.91 -15.62
N ASN A 141 9.55 -13.82 -16.86
CA ASN A 141 10.22 -13.01 -17.89
C ASN A 141 10.17 -11.52 -17.56
N LYS A 142 9.06 -11.04 -16.99
CA LYS A 142 8.95 -9.63 -16.56
C LYS A 142 9.89 -9.31 -15.41
N ILE A 143 10.07 -10.22 -14.46
CA ILE A 143 11.06 -10.08 -13.38
C ILE A 143 12.47 -10.08 -13.96
N LYS A 144 12.81 -11.05 -14.82
CA LYS A 144 14.12 -11.13 -15.47
C LYS A 144 14.46 -9.89 -16.31
N LEU A 145 13.47 -9.37 -17.03
CA LEU A 145 13.60 -8.12 -17.78
C LEU A 145 13.86 -6.95 -16.83
N ALA A 146 13.12 -6.83 -15.73
CA ALA A 146 13.33 -5.76 -14.76
C ALA A 146 14.75 -5.79 -14.16
N TYR A 147 15.24 -6.97 -13.77
CA TYR A 147 16.63 -7.14 -13.33
C TYR A 147 17.63 -6.73 -14.41
N THR A 148 17.35 -7.05 -15.68
CA THR A 148 18.20 -6.62 -16.79
C THR A 148 18.17 -5.10 -16.96
N MET A 149 17.01 -4.46 -16.83
CA MET A 149 16.86 -3.00 -16.91
C MET A 149 17.67 -2.27 -15.85
N LEU A 150 17.75 -2.80 -14.63
CA LEU A 150 18.57 -2.22 -13.56
C LEU A 150 20.07 -2.22 -13.88
N THR A 151 20.53 -3.08 -14.79
CA THR A 151 21.94 -3.11 -15.24
C THR A 151 22.22 -2.20 -16.44
N LEU A 152 21.20 -1.51 -16.99
CA LEU A 152 21.38 -0.64 -18.15
C LEU A 152 21.90 0.76 -17.74
N PRO A 153 22.68 1.43 -18.60
CA PRO A 153 23.25 2.76 -18.30
C PRO A 153 22.21 3.84 -17.95
N SER A 154 20.96 3.67 -18.38
CA SER A 154 19.85 4.57 -18.07
C SER A 154 19.41 4.52 -16.59
N TRP A 155 19.66 3.41 -15.89
CA TRP A 155 19.21 3.18 -14.52
C TRP A 155 20.33 2.78 -13.54
N GLN A 156 21.56 2.53 -14.02
CA GLN A 156 22.74 2.32 -13.17
C GLN A 156 23.21 3.54 -12.38
N LYS A 157 22.65 4.73 -12.68
CA LYS A 157 23.09 6.00 -12.09
C LYS A 157 22.50 6.26 -10.70
N TYR A 158 21.64 5.36 -10.23
CA TYR A 158 20.87 5.48 -9.00
C TYR A 158 20.99 4.18 -8.20
#